data_AF-A0A965WZ51-F1
#
_entry.id   AF-A0A965WZ51-F1
#
_cell.length_a   1.000
_cell.length_b   1.000
_cell.length_c   1.000
_cell.angle_alpha   90.00
_cell.angle_beta   90.00
_cell.angle_gamma   90.00
#
_symmetry.space_group_name_H-M   'P 1'
#
loop_
_entity.id
_entity.type
_entity.pdbx_description
1 polymer ?
#
loop_
_entity_poly.entity_id
_entity_poly.type
_entity_poly.pdbx_seq_one_letter_code
_entity_poly.pdbx_strand_id
1 'polypeptide(L)' 'MGWIGGGIAMIIGLIVLVVLIVILMNWARNGRIQSAPPGFGLHSNSEALRILNERYARGEISDDDYRRMKNELLK' A
#
# COMPACT_ATOMS: atom_id res chain seq x y z
N MET A 1 -5.52 33.44 -27.63
CA MET A 1 -5.91 32.02 -27.56
C MET A 1 -4.84 31.10 -26.92
N GLY A 2 -3.89 31.62 -26.13
CA GLY A 2 -2.77 30.81 -25.57
C GLY A 2 -2.83 30.50 -24.07
N TRP A 3 -3.82 31.01 -23.33
CA TRP A 3 -3.82 30.90 -21.86
C TRP A 3 -4.54 29.65 -21.35
N ILE A 4 -5.53 29.17 -22.10
CA ILE A 4 -6.33 27.98 -21.75
C ILE A 4 -5.50 26.69 -21.95
N GLY A 5 -4.56 26.68 -22.90
CA GLY A 5 -3.67 25.54 -23.14
C GLY A 5 -2.67 25.27 -22.01
N GLY A 6 -2.18 26.32 -21.33
CA GLY A 6 -1.20 26.20 -20.25
C GLY A 6 -1.78 25.60 -18.96
N GLY A 7 -2.99 26.02 -18.57
CA GLY A 7 -3.66 25.48 -17.38
C GLY A 7 -4.10 24.02 -17.54
N ILE A 8 -4.61 23.67 -18.73
CA ILE A 8 -5.02 22.30 -19.04
C ILE A 8 -3.81 21.35 -19.10
N ALA A 9 -2.69 21.79 -19.69
CA ALA A 9 -1.46 21.00 -19.71
C ALA A 9 -0.92 20.70 -18.30
N MET A 10 -1.04 21.64 -17.37
CA MET A 10 -0.62 21.44 -15.97
C MET A 10 -1.50 20.40 -15.25
N ILE A 11 -2.81 20.45 -15.47
CA ILE A 11 -3.77 19.49 -14.90
C ILE A 11 -3.52 18.08 -15.45
N ILE A 12 -3.30 17.96 -16.76
CA ILE A 12 -2.97 16.68 -17.39
C ILE A 12 -1.65 16.12 -16.82
N GLY A 13 -0.63 16.97 -16.62
CA GLY A 13 0.63 16.57 -16.00
C GLY A 13 0.46 16.02 -14.57
N LEU A 14 -0.38 16.67 -13.75
CA LEU A 14 -0.71 16.17 -12.40
C LEU A 14 -1.45 14.83 -12.43
N ILE A 15 -2.40 14.66 -13.35
CA ILE A 15 -3.14 13.40 -13.50
C ILE A 15 -2.17 12.27 -13.87
N VAL A 16 -1.26 12.50 -14.83
CA VAL A 16 -0.26 11.51 -15.24
C VAL A 16 0.67 11.14 -14.08
N LEU A 17 1.11 12.13 -13.28
CA LEU A 17 1.94 11.88 -12.09
C LEU A 17 1.22 10.98 -11.07
N VAL A 18 -0.05 11.28 -10.78
CA VAL A 18 -0.86 10.47 -9.85
C VAL A 18 -1.03 9.04 -10.39
N VAL A 19 -1.33 8.89 -11.68
CA VAL A 19 -1.47 7.57 -12.32
C VAL A 19 -0.16 6.77 -12.24
N LEU A 20 0.99 7.40 -12.50
CA LEU A 20 2.31 6.77 -12.34
C LEU A 20 2.56 6.27 -10.92
N ILE A 21 2.22 7.08 -9.90
CA ILE A 21 2.36 6.70 -8.49
C ILE A 21 1.47 5.51 -8.16
N VAL A 22 0.22 5.51 -8.63
CA VAL A 22 -0.72 4.39 -8.42
C VAL A 22 -0.24 3.12 -9.10
N ILE A 23 0.27 3.21 -10.33
CA ILE A 23 0.87 2.06 -11.04
C ILE A 23 2.08 1.54 -10.27
N LEU A 24 2.95 2.42 -9.78
CA LEU A 24 4.14 2.02 -9.01
C LEU A 24 3.76 1.36 -7.68
N MET A 25 2.74 1.87 -6.99
CA MET A 25 2.19 1.24 -5.78
C MET A 25 1.55 -0.11 -6.08
N ASN A 26 0.79 -0.23 -7.17
CA ASN A 26 0.15 -1.48 -7.56
C ASN A 26 1.19 -2.51 -8.02
N TRP A 27 2.24 -2.08 -8.71
CA TRP A 27 3.35 -2.93 -9.09
C TRP A 27 4.19 -3.34 -7.87
N ALA A 28 4.39 -2.47 -6.89
CA ALA A 28 5.04 -2.82 -5.62
C ALA A 28 4.19 -3.77 -4.75
N ARG A 29 2.85 -3.74 -4.90
CA ARG A 29 1.92 -4.69 -4.26
C ARG A 29 1.93 -6.04 -4.99
N ASN A 30 1.94 -6.05 -6.33
CA ASN A 30 1.94 -7.26 -7.15
C ASN A 30 3.34 -7.88 -7.34
N GLY A 31 4.42 -7.12 -7.13
CA GLY A 31 5.81 -7.56 -7.23
C GLY A 31 6.33 -8.27 -5.98
N ARG A 32 5.51 -8.44 -4.93
CA ARG A 32 5.83 -9.27 -3.76
C ARG A 32 5.43 -10.72 -3.98
N ILE A 33 5.72 -11.24 -5.17
CA ILE A 33 5.77 -12.67 -5.42
C ILE A 33 7.19 -13.11 -5.10
N GLN A 34 7.31 -13.81 -3.97
CA GLN A 34 8.27 -14.89 -3.72
C GLN A 34 9.75 -14.51 -3.65
N SER A 35 10.27 -14.38 -2.42
CA SER A 35 11.56 -14.95 -1.96
C SER A 35 11.75 -14.62 -0.48
N ALA A 36 11.11 -15.38 0.41
CA ALA A 36 11.60 -15.50 1.77
C ALA A 36 11.74 -17.01 2.05
N PRO A 37 12.94 -17.51 2.40
CA PRO A 37 13.15 -18.92 2.67
C PRO A 37 12.35 -19.37 3.89
N PRO A 38 12.12 -20.68 4.09
CA PRO A 38 11.46 -21.21 5.29
C PRO A 38 12.42 -21.09 6.48
N GLY A 39 12.49 -19.89 7.06
CA GLY A 39 13.25 -19.58 8.27
C GLY A 39 12.31 -19.58 9.48
N PHE A 40 12.29 -20.70 10.19
CA PHE A 40 11.56 -20.94 11.42
C PHE A 40 11.82 -19.83 12.47
N GLY A 41 10.76 -19.19 12.98
CA GLY A 41 10.75 -18.61 14.34
C GLY A 41 10.68 -17.10 14.53
N LEU A 42 11.09 -16.24 13.58
CA LEU A 42 11.11 -14.77 13.78
C LEU A 42 10.35 -13.95 12.73
N HIS A 43 10.00 -14.57 11.60
CA HIS A 43 9.33 -13.89 10.48
C HIS A 43 7.79 -13.93 10.55
N SER A 44 7.22 -14.64 11.54
CA SER A 44 5.76 -14.78 11.69
C SER A 44 5.09 -13.47 12.09
N ASN A 45 5.72 -12.65 12.95
CA ASN A 45 5.14 -11.39 13.39
C ASN A 45 5.12 -10.35 12.26
N SER A 46 6.18 -10.29 11.45
CA SER A 46 6.19 -9.43 10.25
C SER A 46 5.18 -9.88 9.20
N GLU A 47 4.98 -11.18 9.04
CA GLU A 47 3.97 -11.71 8.11
C GLU A 47 2.55 -11.47 8.62
N ALA A 48 2.30 -11.70 9.92
CA ALA A 48 1.03 -11.43 10.56
C ALA A 48 0.67 -9.94 10.51
N LEU A 49 1.63 -9.04 10.78
CA LEU A 49 1.45 -7.60 10.63
C LEU A 49 1.17 -7.20 9.18
N ARG A 50 1.81 -7.85 8.20
CA ARG A 50 1.55 -7.62 6.77
C ARG A 50 0.11 -7.99 6.40
N ILE A 51 -0.35 -9.16 6.83
CA ILE A 51 -1.73 -9.63 6.59
C ILE A 51 -2.73 -8.69 7.28
N LEU A 52 -2.45 -8.27 8.51
CA LEU A 52 -3.29 -7.35 9.26
C LEU A 52 -3.43 -5.99 8.54
N ASN A 53 -2.31 -5.43 8.06
CA ASN A 53 -2.31 -4.18 7.28
C ASN A 53 -3.10 -4.31 5.98
N GLU A 54 -3.02 -5.47 5.31
CA GLU A 54 -3.76 -5.72 4.07
C GLU A 54 -5.27 -5.73 4.31
N ARG A 55 -5.73 -6.40 5.37
CA ARG A 55 -7.15 -6.46 5.75
C ARG A 55 -7.69 -5.09 6.16
N TYR A 56 -6.91 -4.30 6.88
CA TYR A 56 -7.28 -2.92 7.22
C TYR A 56 -7.40 -2.04 5.97
N ALA A 57 -6.43 -2.14 5.05
CA ALA A 57 -6.46 -1.39 3.79
C ALA A 57 -7.64 -1.79 2.88
N ARG A 58 -8.12 -3.03 2.99
CA ARG A 58 -9.33 -3.52 2.32
C ARG A 58 -10.63 -3.08 3.01
N GLY A 59 -10.55 -2.53 4.22
CA GLY A 59 -11.73 -2.17 5.03
C GLY A 59 -12.45 -3.38 5.64
N GLU A 60 -11.80 -4.54 5.70
CA GLU A 60 -12.37 -5.77 6.28
C GLU A 60 -12.34 -5.78 7.81
N ILE A 61 -11.57 -4.88 8.42
CA ILE A 61 -11.43 -4.72 9.87
C ILE A 61 -11.53 -3.24 10.26
N SER A 62 -12.10 -2.97 11.43
CA SER A 62 -12.22 -1.62 11.98
C SER A 62 -10.87 -1.10 12.51
N ASP A 63 -10.74 0.23 12.70
CA ASP A 63 -9.51 0.82 13.28
C ASP A 63 -9.25 0.32 14.71
N ASP A 64 -10.31 0.11 15.50
CA ASP A 64 -10.22 -0.42 16.86
C ASP A 64 -9.66 -1.85 16.87
N ASP A 65 -10.18 -2.71 16.00
CA ASP A 65 -9.72 -4.10 15.84
C ASP A 65 -8.28 -4.15 15.34
N TYR A 66 -7.93 -3.30 14.36
CA TYR A 66 -6.58 -3.18 13.82
C TYR A 66 -5.56 -2.81 14.91
N ARG A 67 -5.87 -1.78 15.71
CA ARG A 67 -5.00 -1.31 16.80
C ARG A 67 -4.77 -2.39 17.85
N ARG A 68 -5.83 -3.11 18.23
CA ARG A 68 -5.75 -4.18 19.23
C ARG A 68 -4.86 -5.33 18.74
N MET A 69 -5.11 -5.85 17.55
CA MET A 69 -4.32 -6.94 16.96
C MET A 69 -2.87 -6.53 16.73
N LYS A 70 -2.62 -5.31 16.26
CA LYS A 70 -1.26 -4.78 16.06
C LYS A 70 -0.48 -4.74 17.38
N ASN A 71 -1.12 -4.32 18.47
CA ASN A 71 -0.48 -4.29 19.78
C ASN A 71 -0.21 -5.71 20.33
N GLU A 72 -1.10 -6.67 20.07
CA GLU A 72 -0.88 -8.08 20.44
C GLU A 72 0.29 -8.71 19.68
N LEU A 73 0.47 -8.37 18.39
CA LEU A 73 1.59 -8.85 17.56
C LEU A 73 2.93 -8.15 17.86
N LEU A 74 2.91 -6.97 18.47
CA LEU A 74 4.12 -6.23 18.85
C LEU A 74 4.59 -6.52 20.28
N LYS A 75 3.78 -7.29 21.04
CA LYS A 75 4.07 -7.69 22.41
C LYS A 75 5.02 -8.87 22.45
#